data_AF-A0AAD0Q7C6-F1
#
_entry.id   AF-A0AAD0Q7C6-F1
#
_cell.length_a   1.000
_cell.length_b   1.000
_cell.length_c   1.000
_cell.angle_alpha   90.00
_cell.angle_beta   90.00
_cell.angle_gamma   90.00
#
_symmetry.space_group_name_H-M   'P 1'
#
loop_
_entity.id
_entity.type
_entity.pdbx_description
1 polymer ?
#
loop_
_entity_poly.entity_id
_entity_poly.type
_entity_poly.pdbx_seq_one_letter_code
_entity_poly.pdbx_strand_id
1 'polypeptide(L)'
;MFGNRNRRKALLVSAALVGGALLMTACQDGGGDAGAAQSGSPSAGTGSPSAGPSESAEPSASEDAPDASPSGSPEETPSTEGTESGGPGRVGQVCGANDLSWSTRSMSQGGGYILVMAKAKSGITCVLPAALPTVAFGSDGTEAGPAEQSVGKQITLGGGTVAYAGVNPKTTTTDGGKELDSIILAIGDEDANPVSLTVGTITVDKPVVTNWHTVSKDAVPFN
;
A
#
# COMPACT_ATOMS: atom_id res chain seq x y z
N MET A 1 -53.59 15.44 -3.01
CA MET A 1 -54.06 16.00 -1.73
C MET A 1 -53.17 15.45 -0.63
N PHE A 2 -52.50 16.34 0.13
CA PHE A 2 -51.78 16.17 1.41
C PHE A 2 -50.73 15.03 1.48
N GLY A 3 -49.40 15.24 1.48
CA GLY A 3 -48.60 16.30 2.06
C GLY A 3 -48.21 15.95 3.49
N ASN A 4 -46.98 15.47 3.73
CA ASN A 4 -46.39 15.49 5.08
C ASN A 4 -44.89 15.79 5.03
N ARG A 5 -44.59 17.10 5.12
CA ARG A 5 -43.30 17.65 5.51
C ARG A 5 -43.22 17.63 7.03
N ASN A 6 -42.30 16.88 7.62
CA ASN A 6 -41.90 17.12 9.01
C ASN A 6 -40.62 17.94 9.07
N ARG A 7 -40.82 19.25 9.27
CA ARG A 7 -39.84 20.20 9.80
C ARG A 7 -40.17 20.47 11.27
N ARG A 8 -39.25 20.20 12.20
CA ARG A 8 -39.07 20.89 13.51
C ARG A 8 -37.60 20.65 13.93
N LYS A 9 -36.64 21.60 13.84
CA LYS A 9 -36.37 22.84 14.62
C LYS A 9 -36.19 22.64 16.13
N ALA A 10 -34.95 22.81 16.62
CA ALA A 10 -34.51 23.60 17.80
C ALA A 10 -33.00 23.32 18.04
N LEU A 11 -32.07 24.25 17.79
CA LEU A 11 -31.57 25.32 18.69
C LEU A 11 -31.05 24.83 20.04
N LEU A 12 -29.72 24.85 20.23
CA LEU A 12 -29.09 25.43 21.43
C LEU A 12 -27.75 26.08 21.05
N VAL A 13 -27.70 27.37 21.35
CA VAL A 13 -26.54 28.28 21.35
C VAL A 13 -25.89 28.19 22.73
N SER A 14 -24.57 28.09 22.80
CA SER A 14 -23.79 28.46 23.99
C SER A 14 -22.56 29.24 23.58
N ALA A 15 -22.39 30.40 24.22
CA ALA A 15 -21.43 31.44 23.90
C ALA A 15 -20.22 31.42 24.87
N ALA A 16 -19.08 31.85 24.34
CA ALA A 16 -18.03 32.73 24.88
C ALA A 16 -17.36 32.44 26.24
N LEU A 17 -16.02 32.58 26.27
CA LEU A 17 -15.13 33.30 27.23
C LEU A 17 -13.67 33.08 26.73
N VAL A 18 -12.98 34.05 26.12
CA VAL A 18 -12.15 35.17 26.65
C VAL A 18 -10.94 34.75 27.52
N GLY A 19 -9.73 35.16 27.08
CA GLY A 19 -8.51 35.38 27.89
C GLY A 19 -7.51 34.20 27.87
N GLY A 20 -6.19 34.37 27.77
CA GLY A 20 -5.31 35.52 27.94
C GLY A 20 -3.86 35.18 27.52
N ALA A 21 -2.95 36.12 27.79
CA ALA A 21 -1.71 36.40 27.08
C ALA A 21 -0.45 35.58 27.44
N LEU A 22 0.50 35.60 26.49
CA LEU A 22 1.97 35.76 26.59
C LEU A 22 2.73 35.04 27.73
N LEU A 23 3.65 34.14 27.36
CA LEU A 23 5.01 34.11 27.91
C LEU A 23 6.01 33.62 26.82
N MET A 24 6.88 34.53 26.39
CA MET A 24 8.15 34.23 25.72
C MET A 24 9.13 33.65 26.74
N THR A 25 9.78 32.51 26.44
CA THR A 25 11.05 32.15 27.08
C THR A 25 12.15 32.14 26.03
N ALA A 26 12.86 33.26 25.97
CA ALA A 26 14.19 33.35 25.38
C ALA A 26 15.19 33.32 26.55
N CYS A 27 16.11 32.37 26.52
CA CYS A 27 17.37 32.35 27.27
C CYS A 27 18.14 31.10 26.83
N GLN A 28 19.44 31.09 26.57
CA GLN A 28 20.45 32.09 26.24
C GLN A 28 21.69 31.24 25.86
N ASP A 29 22.50 31.77 24.94
CA ASP A 29 23.90 31.43 24.66
C ASP A 29 24.67 30.57 25.67
N GLY A 30 25.40 29.58 25.13
CA GLY A 30 26.47 28.85 25.79
C GLY A 30 27.41 28.28 24.72
N GLY A 31 28.57 28.93 24.55
CA GLY A 31 29.50 28.75 23.44
C GLY A 31 30.50 27.58 23.55
N GLY A 32 31.37 27.54 22.54
CA GLY A 32 32.56 26.67 22.45
C GLY A 32 32.24 25.30 21.85
N ASP A 33 33.01 24.71 20.94
CA ASP A 33 34.38 24.93 20.52
C ASP A 33 34.59 24.29 19.14
N ALA A 34 35.54 24.81 18.38
CA ALA A 34 35.87 24.41 17.03
C ALA A 34 36.60 23.05 17.00
N GLY A 35 35.88 21.98 16.66
CA GLY A 35 36.46 20.68 16.34
C GLY A 35 36.72 20.52 14.84
N ALA A 36 37.88 20.97 14.36
CA ALA A 36 38.35 20.69 13.00
C ALA A 36 38.61 19.18 12.82
N ALA A 37 37.78 18.51 12.03
CA ALA A 37 38.04 17.14 11.60
C ALA A 37 38.72 17.16 10.23
N GLN A 38 39.89 16.54 10.19
CA GLN A 38 40.84 16.47 9.09
C GLN A 38 40.23 15.83 7.84
N SER A 39 40.46 16.48 6.70
CA SER A 39 40.23 15.93 5.37
C SER A 39 41.04 14.65 5.17
N GLY A 40 40.35 13.55 4.91
CA GLY A 40 40.92 12.31 4.39
C GLY A 40 40.27 11.97 3.06
N SER A 41 40.97 12.23 1.95
CA SER A 41 40.65 11.63 0.64
C SER A 41 41.19 10.21 0.58
N PRO A 42 40.50 9.30 -0.13
CA PRO A 42 41.24 8.46 -1.06
C PRO A 42 40.63 8.40 -2.47
N SER A 43 41.58 8.13 -3.36
CA SER A 43 41.59 8.14 -4.81
C SER A 43 40.56 7.30 -5.55
N ALA A 44 40.38 7.73 -6.80
CA ALA A 44 39.67 7.09 -7.89
C ALA A 44 40.02 5.62 -8.12
N GLY A 45 39.00 4.85 -8.52
CA GLY A 45 39.13 3.56 -9.18
C GLY A 45 38.18 3.52 -10.38
N THR A 46 38.70 3.86 -11.55
CA THR A 46 38.01 3.73 -12.84
C THR A 46 38.12 2.27 -13.31
N GLY A 47 36.99 1.59 -13.51
CA GLY A 47 36.94 0.25 -14.08
C GLY A 47 35.72 0.08 -14.97
N SER A 48 35.90 0.25 -16.28
CA SER A 48 35.00 -0.33 -17.30
C SER A 48 35.10 -1.86 -17.29
N PRO A 49 34.06 -2.55 -17.78
CA PRO A 49 34.20 -3.07 -19.14
C PRO A 49 32.95 -2.91 -20.03
N SER A 50 33.24 -2.81 -21.33
CA SER A 50 32.31 -2.87 -22.46
C SER A 50 31.88 -4.30 -22.81
N ALA A 51 30.63 -4.37 -23.29
CA ALA A 51 30.11 -5.10 -24.46
C ALA A 51 30.24 -6.64 -24.60
N GLY A 52 29.08 -7.23 -24.91
CA GLY A 52 28.93 -8.46 -25.69
C GLY A 52 27.44 -8.79 -25.91
N PRO A 53 26.92 -8.78 -27.15
CA PRO A 53 25.58 -9.23 -27.48
C PRO A 53 25.60 -10.74 -27.80
N SER A 54 24.52 -11.45 -27.49
CA SER A 54 24.25 -12.76 -28.09
C SER A 54 22.77 -12.89 -28.43
N GLU A 55 22.53 -13.06 -29.72
CA GLU A 55 21.26 -13.38 -30.37
C GLU A 55 20.72 -14.78 -30.02
N SER A 56 19.39 -14.84 -30.00
CA SER A 56 18.50 -15.81 -30.67
C SER A 56 18.78 -17.32 -30.63
N ALA A 57 17.78 -18.08 -30.14
CA ALA A 57 17.18 -19.19 -30.89
C ALA A 57 15.85 -19.64 -30.26
N GLU A 58 14.82 -19.74 -31.10
CA GLU A 58 13.52 -20.40 -30.86
C GLU A 58 13.69 -21.93 -30.65
N PRO A 59 12.61 -22.65 -30.28
CA PRO A 59 11.83 -23.29 -31.35
C PRO A 59 10.29 -23.29 -31.17
N SER A 60 9.62 -22.99 -32.29
CA SER A 60 8.52 -23.68 -32.98
C SER A 60 7.52 -24.61 -32.25
N ALA A 61 6.22 -24.31 -32.51
CA ALA A 61 5.13 -25.18 -33.00
C ALA A 61 4.64 -26.35 -32.09
N SER A 62 3.37 -26.73 -31.98
CA SER A 62 2.13 -26.49 -32.74
C SER A 62 0.92 -27.16 -32.04
N GLU A 63 -0.27 -27.04 -32.66
CA GLU A 63 -1.48 -27.91 -32.52
C GLU A 63 -2.43 -27.55 -31.35
N ASP A 64 -3.77 -27.59 -31.45
CA ASP A 64 -4.78 -27.76 -32.51
C ASP A 64 -6.12 -27.31 -31.85
N ALA A 65 -7.05 -26.71 -32.58
CA ALA A 65 -8.41 -26.42 -32.10
C ALA A 65 -9.34 -27.62 -32.42
N PRO A 66 -10.46 -27.86 -31.71
CA PRO A 66 -11.68 -27.19 -32.13
C PRO A 66 -12.78 -26.94 -31.07
N ASP A 67 -13.70 -26.10 -31.51
CA ASP A 67 -15.04 -25.74 -31.02
C ASP A 67 -15.99 -26.94 -30.79
N ALA A 68 -16.85 -26.86 -29.77
CA ALA A 68 -18.27 -27.30 -29.83
C ALA A 68 -19.01 -27.07 -28.51
N SER A 69 -20.03 -26.20 -28.55
CA SER A 69 -21.19 -26.28 -27.65
C SER A 69 -22.08 -27.46 -28.04
N PRO A 70 -22.80 -28.08 -27.09
CA PRO A 70 -24.25 -28.05 -27.23
C PRO A 70 -25.05 -27.89 -25.92
N SER A 71 -26.25 -27.38 -26.15
CA SER A 71 -27.39 -27.16 -25.27
C SER A 71 -27.88 -28.43 -24.54
N GLY A 72 -28.46 -28.25 -23.35
CA GLY A 72 -29.22 -29.27 -22.64
C GLY A 72 -29.73 -28.81 -21.28
N SER A 73 -30.99 -28.36 -21.22
CA SER A 73 -31.82 -28.39 -20.00
C SER A 73 -32.39 -29.82 -19.83
N PRO A 74 -32.64 -30.28 -18.59
CA PRO A 74 -34.01 -30.17 -18.08
C PRO A 74 -34.14 -29.91 -16.56
N GLU A 75 -35.22 -29.19 -16.23
CA GLU A 75 -36.23 -29.39 -15.17
C GLU A 75 -35.91 -29.81 -13.71
N GLU A 76 -36.88 -29.46 -12.86
CA GLU A 76 -36.80 -29.10 -11.44
C GLU A 76 -36.80 -30.24 -10.38
N THR A 77 -36.57 -29.78 -9.14
CA THR A 77 -36.94 -30.28 -7.79
C THR A 77 -35.88 -31.04 -6.97
N PRO A 78 -35.95 -31.01 -5.62
CA PRO A 78 -36.16 -29.88 -4.70
C PRO A 78 -35.03 -29.78 -3.64
N SER A 79 -35.13 -28.73 -2.82
CA SER A 79 -34.24 -28.27 -1.74
C SER A 79 -33.53 -29.34 -0.88
N THR A 80 -32.23 -29.14 -0.68
CA THR A 80 -31.49 -29.56 0.53
C THR A 80 -30.35 -28.57 0.81
N GLU A 81 -30.28 -28.10 2.05
CA GLU A 81 -29.18 -27.29 2.59
C GLU A 81 -27.83 -28.03 2.49
N GLY A 82 -26.78 -27.34 2.03
CA GLY A 82 -25.42 -27.85 2.06
C GLY A 82 -24.49 -27.26 1.01
N THR A 83 -23.46 -26.54 1.47
CA THR A 83 -22.12 -26.36 0.87
C THR A 83 -22.06 -26.14 -0.65
N GLU A 84 -21.99 -24.88 -1.06
CA GLU A 84 -21.89 -24.50 -2.46
C GLU A 84 -20.42 -24.40 -2.96
N SER A 85 -19.94 -25.52 -3.51
CA SER A 85 -18.80 -25.54 -4.43
C SER A 85 -19.26 -25.31 -5.87
N GLY A 86 -18.56 -24.46 -6.62
CA GLY A 86 -18.47 -24.51 -8.09
C GLY A 86 -19.55 -23.80 -8.94
N GLY A 87 -19.30 -22.54 -9.29
CA GLY A 87 -19.94 -21.79 -10.39
C GLY A 87 -18.94 -20.74 -10.93
N PRO A 88 -19.05 -20.29 -12.20
CA PRO A 88 -18.05 -19.39 -12.80
C PRO A 88 -18.08 -18.03 -12.07
N GLY A 89 -16.99 -17.76 -11.35
CA GLY A 89 -16.71 -16.45 -10.76
C GLY A 89 -17.31 -16.20 -9.38
N ARG A 90 -17.24 -17.15 -8.44
CA ARG A 90 -17.26 -16.75 -7.03
C ARG A 90 -16.02 -15.88 -6.80
N VAL A 91 -16.18 -14.57 -6.74
CA VAL A 91 -15.14 -13.70 -6.18
C VAL A 91 -14.84 -14.26 -4.79
N GLY A 92 -13.61 -14.73 -4.58
CA GLY A 92 -13.21 -15.18 -3.25
C GLY A 92 -13.44 -14.06 -2.24
N GLN A 93 -13.67 -14.40 -0.98
CA GLN A 93 -13.79 -13.43 0.10
C GLN A 93 -12.68 -12.37 -0.02
N VAL A 94 -13.02 -11.09 0.06
CA VAL A 94 -12.03 -10.01 0.07
C VAL A 94 -11.13 -10.18 1.29
N CYS A 95 -9.82 -10.07 1.12
CA CYS A 95 -8.89 -10.14 2.25
C CYS A 95 -9.15 -8.95 3.20
N GLY A 96 -9.22 -9.20 4.51
CA GLY A 96 -8.94 -8.18 5.52
C GLY A 96 -7.47 -8.22 5.94
N ALA A 97 -6.95 -7.14 6.52
CA ALA A 97 -5.53 -7.15 6.94
C ALA A 97 -5.22 -8.21 8.01
N ASN A 98 -6.22 -8.63 8.79
CA ASN A 98 -6.13 -9.74 9.74
C ASN A 98 -6.03 -11.12 9.08
N ASP A 99 -6.39 -11.28 7.80
CA ASP A 99 -6.25 -12.53 7.06
C ASP A 99 -4.82 -12.76 6.56
N LEU A 100 -3.99 -11.72 6.63
CA LEU A 100 -2.67 -11.68 6.02
C LEU A 100 -1.56 -11.74 7.07
N SER A 101 -0.45 -12.34 6.66
CA SER A 101 0.86 -12.23 7.29
C SER A 101 1.64 -11.15 6.57
N TRP A 102 2.24 -10.27 7.36
CA TRP A 102 2.88 -9.04 6.89
C TRP A 102 4.38 -9.08 7.14
N SER A 103 5.14 -8.52 6.21
CA SER A 103 6.55 -8.20 6.42
C SER A 103 6.92 -6.96 5.61
N THR A 104 7.94 -6.26 6.07
CA THR A 104 8.42 -5.03 5.44
C THR A 104 9.92 -5.14 5.18
N ARG A 105 10.41 -4.43 4.16
CA ARG A 105 11.83 -4.33 3.86
C ARG A 105 12.15 -2.96 3.29
N SER A 106 13.19 -2.32 3.81
CA SER A 106 13.73 -1.10 3.22
C SER A 106 14.50 -1.42 1.94
N MET A 107 14.23 -0.67 0.89
CA MET A 107 14.81 -0.79 -0.44
C MET A 107 15.49 0.53 -0.79
N SER A 108 16.63 0.48 -1.47
CA SER A 108 17.39 1.68 -1.87
C SER A 108 17.11 2.18 -3.29
N GLN A 109 16.37 1.41 -4.09
CA GLN A 109 16.00 1.78 -5.45
C GLN A 109 15.00 2.96 -5.43
N GLY A 110 15.02 3.79 -6.47
CA GLY A 110 14.01 4.85 -6.65
C GLY A 110 14.05 5.96 -5.59
N GLY A 111 15.21 6.21 -4.96
CA GLY A 111 15.34 7.19 -3.88
C GLY A 111 15.03 6.65 -2.48
N GLY A 112 14.73 5.35 -2.37
CA GLY A 112 14.45 4.68 -1.10
C GLY A 112 12.95 4.49 -0.88
N TYR A 113 12.54 3.26 -0.56
CA TYR A 113 11.15 2.95 -0.25
C TYR A 113 11.02 1.74 0.68
N ILE A 114 9.84 1.54 1.25
CA ILE A 114 9.49 0.37 2.04
C ILE A 114 8.73 -0.58 1.12
N LEU A 115 9.25 -1.79 0.92
CA LEU A 115 8.52 -2.87 0.28
C LEU A 115 7.68 -3.60 1.32
N VAL A 116 6.37 -3.47 1.21
CA VAL A 116 5.38 -4.23 1.98
C VAL A 116 5.12 -5.55 1.27
N MET A 117 5.12 -6.64 2.03
CA MET A 117 4.86 -7.99 1.53
C MET A 117 3.71 -8.61 2.31
N ALA A 118 2.67 -9.01 1.60
CA ALA A 118 1.45 -9.59 2.15
C ALA A 118 1.29 -11.03 1.66
N LYS A 119 1.01 -11.96 2.58
CA LYS A 119 0.65 -13.35 2.24
C LYS A 119 -0.60 -13.74 2.98
N ALA A 120 -1.49 -14.51 2.37
CA ALA A 120 -2.58 -15.14 3.12
C ALA A 120 -2.00 -16.02 4.22
N LYS A 121 -2.60 -15.97 5.42
CA LYS A 121 -2.29 -16.91 6.50
C LYS A 121 -2.62 -18.35 6.05
N SER A 122 -1.99 -19.32 6.70
CA SER A 122 -2.19 -20.74 6.36
C SER A 122 -3.67 -21.12 6.41
N GLY A 123 -4.14 -21.82 5.37
CA GLY A 123 -5.55 -22.23 5.24
C GLY A 123 -6.50 -21.14 4.72
N ILE A 124 -6.02 -19.91 4.49
CA ILE A 124 -6.84 -18.82 3.94
C ILE A 124 -6.59 -18.69 2.44
N THR A 125 -7.68 -18.52 1.69
CA THR A 125 -7.66 -18.02 0.32
C THR A 125 -8.60 -16.83 0.24
N CYS A 126 -8.08 -15.68 -0.16
CA CYS A 126 -8.83 -14.43 -0.21
C CYS A 126 -8.37 -13.59 -1.40
N VAL A 127 -9.09 -12.50 -1.67
CA VAL A 127 -8.85 -11.66 -2.82
C VAL A 127 -8.47 -10.25 -2.37
N LEU A 128 -7.30 -9.78 -2.79
CA LEU A 128 -6.96 -8.36 -2.75
C LEU A 128 -7.69 -7.66 -3.90
N PRO A 129 -8.46 -6.60 -3.63
CA PRO A 129 -9.19 -5.88 -4.67
C PRO A 129 -8.23 -5.19 -5.65
N ALA A 130 -8.75 -4.86 -6.83
CA ALA A 130 -8.10 -3.99 -7.81
C ALA A 130 -8.15 -2.52 -7.35
N ALA A 131 -7.59 -2.25 -6.17
CA ALA A 131 -7.62 -0.96 -5.50
C ALA A 131 -6.28 -0.67 -4.81
N LEU A 132 -6.05 0.60 -4.50
CA LEU A 132 -4.88 1.06 -3.77
C LEU A 132 -4.97 0.60 -2.30
N PRO A 133 -3.88 0.09 -1.71
CA PRO A 133 -3.84 -0.06 -0.26
C PRO A 133 -3.88 1.29 0.44
N THR A 134 -4.59 1.36 1.56
CA THR A 134 -4.59 2.54 2.42
C THR A 134 -3.37 2.47 3.33
N VAL A 135 -2.46 3.44 3.20
CA VAL A 135 -1.26 3.56 4.04
C VAL A 135 -1.26 4.90 4.75
N ALA A 136 -1.35 4.88 6.07
CA ALA A 136 -1.31 6.06 6.90
C ALA A 136 -0.07 6.10 7.81
N PHE A 137 0.31 7.30 8.22
CA PHE A 137 1.50 7.58 9.00
C PHE A 137 1.16 8.45 10.21
N GLY A 138 1.57 7.99 11.40
CA GLY A 138 1.38 8.73 12.65
C GLY A 138 -0.09 8.83 13.07
N SER A 139 -0.31 9.48 14.21
CA SER A 139 -1.64 9.69 14.80
C SER A 139 -2.44 10.82 14.13
N ASP A 140 -1.79 11.64 13.31
CA ASP A 140 -2.41 12.70 12.51
C ASP A 140 -3.06 12.15 11.23
N GLY A 141 -2.86 10.87 10.92
CA GLY A 141 -3.54 10.20 9.81
C GLY A 141 -3.07 10.67 8.44
N THR A 142 -1.82 11.12 8.29
CA THR A 142 -1.29 11.44 6.96
C THR A 142 -1.32 10.19 6.10
N GLU A 143 -2.07 10.25 5.01
CA GLU A 143 -2.24 9.11 4.10
C GLU A 143 -1.33 9.24 2.88
N ALA A 144 -0.83 8.11 2.40
CA ALA A 144 -0.10 8.01 1.15
C ALA A 144 -1.04 8.24 -0.03
N GLY A 145 -0.64 9.11 -0.97
CA GLY A 145 -1.30 9.22 -2.26
C GLY A 145 -0.94 8.06 -3.21
N PRO A 146 -1.64 7.93 -4.35
CA PRO A 146 -1.27 6.94 -5.36
C PRO A 146 0.04 7.35 -6.06
N ALA A 147 0.99 6.42 -6.15
CA ALA A 147 2.17 6.54 -7.00
C ALA A 147 1.87 6.21 -8.48
N GLU A 148 0.74 5.55 -8.74
CA GLU A 148 0.37 5.03 -10.05
C GLU A 148 -0.96 5.63 -10.52
N GLN A 149 -1.08 5.93 -11.82
CA GLN A 149 -2.26 6.59 -12.39
C GLN A 149 -3.43 5.64 -12.68
N SER A 150 -3.16 4.34 -12.74
CA SER A 150 -4.15 3.29 -13.01
C SER A 150 -4.39 2.48 -11.75
N VAL A 151 -5.60 1.95 -11.59
CA VAL A 151 -5.86 0.95 -10.56
C VAL A 151 -5.15 -0.36 -10.92
N GLY A 152 -4.69 -1.06 -9.90
CA GLY A 152 -4.02 -2.35 -10.03
C GLY A 152 -4.95 -3.46 -10.50
N LYS A 153 -4.40 -4.67 -10.57
CA LYS A 153 -5.20 -5.88 -10.82
C LYS A 153 -5.63 -6.50 -9.50
N GLN A 154 -6.77 -7.19 -9.55
CA GLN A 154 -7.18 -8.07 -8.46
C GLN A 154 -6.15 -9.21 -8.30
N ILE A 155 -5.80 -9.55 -7.05
CA ILE A 155 -4.85 -10.62 -6.74
C ILE A 155 -5.51 -11.64 -5.81
N THR A 156 -5.60 -12.88 -6.24
CA THR A 156 -5.98 -13.99 -5.35
C THR A 156 -4.76 -14.40 -4.52
N LEU A 157 -4.85 -14.23 -3.20
CA LEU A 157 -3.87 -14.71 -2.25
C LEU A 157 -4.26 -16.11 -1.75
N GLY A 158 -3.27 -17.00 -1.72
CA GLY A 158 -3.41 -18.40 -1.36
C GLY A 158 -2.21 -19.17 -1.89
N GLY A 159 -1.99 -20.39 -1.42
CA GLY A 159 -0.94 -21.28 -1.95
C GLY A 159 0.49 -20.71 -1.91
N GLY A 160 0.77 -19.77 -1.00
CA GLY A 160 2.09 -19.12 -0.89
C GLY A 160 2.31 -17.89 -1.76
N THR A 161 1.30 -17.48 -2.54
CA THR A 161 1.31 -16.23 -3.31
C THR A 161 1.60 -15.04 -2.41
N VAL A 162 2.44 -14.12 -2.89
CA VAL A 162 2.82 -12.90 -2.20
C VAL A 162 2.36 -11.71 -3.02
N ALA A 163 1.70 -10.76 -2.36
CA ALA A 163 1.46 -9.44 -2.91
C ALA A 163 2.46 -8.43 -2.35
N TYR A 164 2.81 -7.46 -3.19
CA TYR A 164 3.82 -6.45 -2.94
C TYR A 164 3.22 -5.06 -3.14
N ALA A 165 3.51 -4.14 -2.24
CA ALA A 165 3.25 -2.71 -2.43
C ALA A 165 4.50 -1.92 -2.02
N GLY A 166 4.83 -0.91 -2.80
CA GLY A 166 5.94 0.00 -2.53
C GLY A 166 5.42 1.26 -1.87
N VAL A 167 5.95 1.60 -0.71
CA VAL A 167 5.61 2.83 0.02
C VAL A 167 6.83 3.75 0.01
N ASN A 168 6.74 4.88 -0.69
CA ASN A 168 7.73 5.94 -0.56
C ASN A 168 7.22 6.94 0.49
N PRO A 169 7.83 7.00 1.69
CA PRO A 169 7.37 7.89 2.75
C PRO A 169 7.63 9.37 2.43
N LYS A 170 8.57 9.68 1.52
CA LYS A 170 8.98 11.05 1.21
C LYS A 170 9.26 11.27 -0.27
N THR A 171 8.44 12.11 -0.88
CA THR A 171 8.58 12.47 -2.30
C THR A 171 9.12 13.89 -2.51
N THR A 172 9.27 14.66 -1.44
CA THR A 172 9.85 16.00 -1.48
C THR A 172 11.38 15.96 -1.37
N THR A 173 12.03 17.00 -1.90
CA THR A 173 13.49 17.15 -1.85
C THR A 173 13.97 18.03 -0.69
N THR A 174 13.05 18.59 0.10
CA THR A 174 13.38 19.43 1.25
C THR A 174 13.75 18.60 2.45
N ASP A 175 14.56 19.10 3.38
CA ASP A 175 14.93 18.37 4.61
C ASP A 175 13.77 18.22 5.63
N GLY A 176 12.62 18.82 5.34
CA GLY A 176 11.41 18.69 6.16
C GLY A 176 10.81 17.29 6.19
N GLY A 177 9.77 17.17 7.01
CA GLY A 177 9.01 15.94 7.24
C GLY A 177 8.97 15.56 8.71
N LYS A 178 8.23 14.49 9.02
CA LYS A 178 8.12 13.94 10.37
C LYS A 178 8.85 12.60 10.45
N GLU A 179 9.58 12.38 11.53
CA GLU A 179 10.20 11.08 11.79
C GLU A 179 9.21 10.14 12.48
N LEU A 180 9.05 8.95 11.92
CA LEU A 180 8.19 7.89 12.42
C LEU A 180 8.90 6.54 12.29
N ASP A 181 8.46 5.55 13.04
CA ASP A 181 9.05 4.20 13.06
C ASP A 181 8.10 3.11 12.51
N SER A 182 6.89 3.51 12.17
CA SER A 182 5.77 2.64 11.85
C SER A 182 4.86 3.23 10.78
N ILE A 183 4.18 2.33 10.06
CA ILE A 183 3.11 2.64 9.13
C ILE A 183 1.84 1.90 9.54
N ILE A 184 0.68 2.49 9.27
CA ILE A 184 -0.63 1.87 9.46
C ILE A 184 -1.13 1.46 8.08
N LEU A 185 -1.41 0.18 7.88
CA LEU A 185 -1.76 -0.40 6.59
C LEU A 185 -3.12 -1.08 6.66
N ALA A 186 -3.97 -0.80 5.69
CA ALA A 186 -5.23 -1.50 5.44
C ALA A 186 -5.25 -2.03 4.00
N ILE A 187 -6.09 -3.04 3.73
CA ILE A 187 -6.28 -3.54 2.36
C ILE A 187 -6.90 -2.48 1.43
N GLY A 188 -7.72 -1.60 2.01
CA GLY A 188 -8.36 -0.42 1.44
C GLY A 188 -9.25 0.25 2.49
N ASP A 189 -9.98 1.30 2.13
CA ASP A 189 -10.73 2.13 3.10
C ASP A 189 -11.85 1.39 3.84
N GLU A 190 -12.34 0.30 3.27
CA GLU A 190 -13.40 -0.54 3.85
C GLU A 190 -12.84 -1.57 4.87
N ASP A 191 -11.52 -1.65 5.04
CA ASP A 191 -10.91 -2.56 6.02
C ASP A 191 -11.03 -2.00 7.44
N ALA A 192 -11.95 -2.58 8.21
CA ALA A 192 -12.19 -2.20 9.60
C ALA A 192 -11.04 -2.52 10.56
N ASN A 193 -9.99 -3.24 10.12
CA ASN A 193 -8.92 -3.73 10.98
C ASN A 193 -7.52 -3.43 10.41
N PRO A 194 -7.12 -2.16 10.27
CA PRO A 194 -5.77 -1.84 9.81
C PRO A 194 -4.70 -2.38 10.76
N VAL A 195 -3.53 -2.70 10.21
CA VAL A 195 -2.37 -3.22 10.95
C VAL A 195 -1.28 -2.18 11.07
N SER A 196 -0.63 -2.11 12.24
CA SER A 196 0.57 -1.28 12.43
C SER A 196 1.81 -2.12 12.15
N LEU A 197 2.64 -1.68 11.19
CA LEU A 197 3.88 -2.35 10.80
C LEU A 197 5.08 -1.48 11.18
N THR A 198 6.01 -2.02 11.95
CA THR A 198 7.30 -1.36 12.22
C THR A 198 8.18 -1.40 10.97
N VAL A 199 8.78 -0.26 10.61
CA VAL A 199 9.58 -0.09 9.39
C VAL A 199 10.96 0.54 9.67
N GLY A 200 11.28 0.80 10.93
CA GLY A 200 12.46 1.58 11.33
C GLY A 200 12.24 3.07 11.09
N THR A 201 13.22 3.89 11.47
CA THR A 201 13.09 5.35 11.34
C THR A 201 12.99 5.77 9.89
N ILE A 202 11.89 6.47 9.56
CA ILE A 202 11.58 7.03 8.25
C ILE A 202 11.18 8.49 8.40
N THR A 203 11.51 9.32 7.41
CA THR A 203 11.00 10.68 7.29
C THR A 203 9.79 10.68 6.36
N VAL A 204 8.67 11.24 6.81
CA VAL A 204 7.41 11.29 6.05
C VAL A 204 7.13 12.71 5.57
N ASP A 205 7.00 12.89 4.26
CA ASP A 205 6.56 14.14 3.63
C ASP A 205 6.01 13.88 2.22
N LYS A 206 4.70 14.12 2.03
CA LYS A 206 3.93 13.73 0.84
C LYS A 206 4.15 12.27 0.43
N PRO A 207 3.84 11.31 1.31
CA PRO A 207 4.05 9.90 1.02
C PRO A 207 3.20 9.44 -0.17
N VAL A 208 3.70 8.44 -0.89
CA VAL A 208 2.96 7.74 -1.95
C VAL A 208 3.08 6.23 -1.82
N VAL A 209 2.11 5.51 -2.38
CA VAL A 209 2.06 4.05 -2.40
C VAL A 209 1.68 3.52 -3.79
N THR A 210 2.26 2.40 -4.21
CA THR A 210 1.87 1.70 -5.44
C THR A 210 0.58 0.90 -5.25
N ASN A 211 -0.03 0.42 -6.32
CA ASN A 211 -1.00 -0.67 -6.20
C ASN A 211 -0.33 -1.96 -5.68
N TRP A 212 -1.14 -2.96 -5.38
CA TRP A 212 -0.67 -4.32 -5.15
C TRP A 212 -0.16 -4.96 -6.45
N HIS A 213 0.99 -5.61 -6.35
CA HIS A 213 1.63 -6.34 -7.44
C HIS A 213 1.99 -7.77 -7.00
N THR A 214 2.04 -8.72 -7.93
CA THR A 214 2.52 -10.10 -7.65
C THR A 214 4.03 -10.24 -7.86
N VAL A 215 4.69 -9.21 -8.37
CA VAL A 215 6.13 -9.16 -8.59
C VAL A 215 6.70 -7.93 -7.90
N SER A 216 7.71 -8.12 -7.05
CA SER A 216 8.28 -7.04 -6.24
C SER A 216 8.89 -5.90 -7.04
N LYS A 217 9.46 -6.17 -8.22
CA LYS A 217 10.04 -5.15 -9.10
C LYS A 217 9.02 -4.17 -9.68
N ASP A 218 7.75 -4.56 -9.72
CA ASP A 218 6.67 -3.72 -10.24
C ASP A 218 6.10 -2.81 -9.13
N ALA A 219 6.39 -3.14 -7.86
CA ALA A 219 6.06 -2.34 -6.68
C ALA A 219 7.14 -1.30 -6.33
N VAL A 220 7.75 -0.67 -7.34
CA VAL A 220 8.70 0.44 -7.15
C VAL A 220 7.93 1.74 -7.33
N PRO A 221 7.80 2.59 -6.30
CA PRO A 221 7.11 3.86 -6.42
C PRO A 221 7.96 4.84 -7.20
N PHE A 222 7.52 5.18 -8.41
CA PHE A 222 8.10 6.27 -9.20
C PHE A 222 7.36 7.57 -8.88
N ASN A 223 8.09 8.68 -8.77
CA ASN A 223 7.56 10.03 -8.66
C ASN A 223 8.15 10.93 -9.73
#